data_AF-A0A2M7I362-F1
#
_entry.id   AF-A0A2M7I362-F1
#
_cell.length_a   1.000
_cell.length_b   1.000
_cell.length_c   1.000
_cell.angle_alpha   90.00
_cell.angle_beta   90.00
_cell.angle_gamma   90.00
#
_symmetry.space_group_name_H-M   'P 1'
#
loop_
_entity.id
_entity.type
_entity.pdbx_description
1 polymer ?
#
loop_
_entity_poly.entity_id
_entity_poly.type
_entity_poly.pdbx_seq_one_letter_code
_entity_poly.pdbx_strand_id
1 'polypeptide(L)'
;MTNKEIEFWENHYLNQIEYDLTQDLIKMLEGLKSKDKIKSDWFEVFNNSEKKRQNSDFARGAERIYYWLFNQFGSPNSAPIGSDMFFELYNAFIHIDIKTAKLDNHSDYKGKIPVGENQTSYKPDDCEYTVNLPTKYSYKNKICLTYFINIIYDISADNIEIKAIILLSVPNGDLKNVYKDKIVEAGKSGYSGKGFRYKFSDNSIFELLKNKPSRVRIIYASEDIKDEINDIIDL
;
A
#
# COMPACT_ATOMS: atom_id res chain seq x y z
N MET A 1 -10.45 -3.21 -22.57
CA MET A 1 -9.65 -4.08 -21.71
C MET A 1 -10.60 -5.00 -20.97
N THR A 2 -10.44 -6.31 -21.14
CA THR A 2 -11.22 -7.36 -20.45
C THR A 2 -10.74 -7.51 -19.01
N ASN A 3 -11.57 -8.08 -18.12
CA ASN A 3 -11.18 -8.29 -16.72
C ASN A 3 -9.88 -9.11 -16.57
N LYS A 4 -9.66 -10.09 -17.45
CA LYS A 4 -8.43 -10.89 -17.44
C LYS A 4 -7.19 -10.07 -17.83
N GLU A 5 -7.33 -9.14 -18.79
CA GLU A 5 -6.25 -8.21 -19.13
C GLU A 5 -5.96 -7.22 -18.00
N ILE A 6 -6.98 -6.79 -17.27
CA ILE A 6 -6.80 -5.94 -16.09
C ILE A 6 -5.97 -6.65 -15.03
N GLU A 7 -6.35 -7.87 -14.63
CA GLU A 7 -5.57 -8.65 -13.66
C GLU A 7 -4.15 -8.95 -14.15
N PHE A 8 -3.97 -9.19 -15.44
CA PHE A 8 -2.65 -9.37 -16.01
C PHE A 8 -1.77 -8.14 -15.75
N TRP A 9 -2.28 -6.93 -15.98
CA TRP A 9 -1.54 -5.70 -15.74
C TRP A 9 -1.33 -5.42 -14.24
N GLU A 10 -2.32 -5.70 -13.40
CA GLU A 10 -2.17 -5.61 -11.95
C GLU A 10 -1.04 -6.51 -11.43
N ASN A 11 -1.00 -7.78 -11.87
CA ASN A 11 0.04 -8.71 -11.47
C ASN A 11 1.40 -8.37 -12.10
N HIS A 12 1.42 -7.90 -13.35
CA HIS A 12 2.65 -7.47 -14.01
C HIS A 12 3.35 -6.36 -13.22
N TYR A 13 2.61 -5.32 -12.86
CA TYR A 13 3.16 -4.19 -12.13
C TYR A 13 3.38 -4.49 -10.64
N LEU A 14 2.59 -5.37 -10.03
CA LEU A 14 2.90 -5.91 -8.70
C LEU A 14 4.28 -6.57 -8.68
N ASN A 15 4.58 -7.42 -9.66
CA ASN A 15 5.88 -8.09 -9.77
C ASN A 15 7.02 -7.11 -10.09
N GLN A 16 6.76 -6.06 -10.86
CA GLN A 16 7.76 -5.02 -11.14
C GLN A 16 8.10 -4.23 -9.86
N ILE A 17 7.07 -3.80 -9.11
CA ILE A 17 7.26 -3.10 -7.83
C ILE A 17 7.99 -4.01 -6.84
N GLU A 18 7.61 -5.28 -6.75
CA GLU A 18 8.31 -6.28 -5.93
C GLU A 18 9.79 -6.39 -6.32
N TYR A 19 10.09 -6.49 -7.62
CA TYR A 19 11.47 -6.55 -8.11
C TYR A 19 12.28 -5.31 -7.70
N ASP A 20 11.74 -4.11 -7.93
CA ASP A 20 12.42 -2.85 -7.59
C ASP A 20 12.72 -2.75 -6.09
N LEU A 21 11.77 -3.16 -5.24
CA LEU A 21 11.94 -3.14 -3.79
C LEU A 21 12.91 -4.21 -3.27
N THR A 22 12.89 -5.40 -3.87
CA THR A 22 13.72 -6.54 -3.41
C THR A 22 15.17 -6.42 -3.85
N GLN A 23 15.45 -5.89 -5.04
CA GLN A 23 16.83 -5.65 -5.50
C GLN A 23 17.56 -4.62 -4.63
N ASP A 24 16.85 -3.60 -4.14
CA ASP A 24 17.39 -2.54 -3.30
C ASP A 24 17.00 -2.72 -1.81
N LEU A 25 16.71 -3.94 -1.35
CA LEU A 25 16.18 -4.19 0.00
C LEU A 25 17.04 -3.59 1.13
N ILE A 26 18.36 -3.83 1.11
CA ILE A 26 19.27 -3.31 2.14
C ILE A 26 19.23 -1.78 2.15
N LYS A 27 19.33 -1.17 0.96
CA LYS A 27 19.30 0.26 0.75
C LYS A 27 17.98 0.89 1.20
N MET A 28 16.85 0.20 0.96
CA MET A 28 15.53 0.58 1.47
C MET A 28 15.50 0.59 3.00
N LEU A 29 15.93 -0.51 3.64
CA LEU A 29 15.92 -0.64 5.10
C LEU A 29 16.83 0.40 5.78
N GLU A 30 18.02 0.65 5.22
CA GLU A 30 18.93 1.70 5.69
C GLU A 30 18.34 3.11 5.49
N GLY A 31 17.69 3.35 4.36
CA GLY A 31 17.00 4.59 4.05
C GLY A 31 15.89 4.89 5.07
N LEU A 32 15.06 3.90 5.40
CA LEU A 32 13.98 4.04 6.38
C LEU A 32 14.50 4.34 7.80
N LYS A 33 15.71 3.89 8.13
CA LYS A 33 16.39 4.14 9.41
C LYS A 33 17.26 5.40 9.40
N SER A 34 17.42 6.06 8.25
CA SER A 34 18.39 7.15 8.09
C SER A 34 18.17 8.33 9.04
N LYS A 35 16.91 8.63 9.42
CA LYS A 35 16.59 9.73 10.35
C LYS A 35 17.17 9.52 11.76
N ASP A 36 17.38 8.27 12.17
CA ASP A 36 17.86 7.95 13.51
C ASP A 36 19.33 8.40 13.68
N LYS A 37 20.09 8.51 12.57
CA LYS A 37 21.47 9.04 12.55
C LYS A 37 21.57 10.52 12.91
N ILE A 38 20.50 11.28 12.70
CA ILE A 38 20.42 12.74 12.94
C ILE A 38 19.35 13.09 13.96
N LYS A 39 18.97 12.12 14.81
CA LYS A 39 17.87 12.26 15.77
C LYS A 39 18.02 13.44 16.71
N SER A 40 19.24 13.74 17.15
CA SER A 40 19.54 14.91 17.99
C SER A 40 19.05 16.22 17.40
N ASP A 41 19.01 16.33 16.08
CA ASP A 41 18.78 17.60 15.39
C ASP A 41 17.29 17.88 15.16
N TRP A 42 16.46 16.83 15.09
CA TRP A 42 15.03 16.97 14.79
C TRP A 42 14.10 16.56 15.93
N PHE A 43 14.55 15.73 16.87
CA PHE A 43 13.66 15.11 17.88
C PHE A 43 13.01 16.13 18.81
N GLU A 44 13.78 17.12 19.31
CA GLU A 44 13.22 18.16 20.18
C GLU A 44 12.23 19.07 19.44
N VAL A 45 12.56 19.47 18.21
CA VAL A 45 11.68 20.28 17.35
C VAL A 45 10.37 19.54 17.07
N PHE A 46 10.45 18.24 16.79
CA PHE A 46 9.29 17.40 16.55
C PHE A 46 8.44 17.20 17.80
N ASN A 47 9.04 16.92 18.96
CA ASN A 47 8.33 16.74 20.22
C ASN A 47 7.66 18.01 20.75
N ASN A 48 8.23 19.17 20.44
CA ASN A 48 7.63 20.47 20.77
C ASN A 48 6.45 20.82 19.87
N SER A 49 6.32 20.18 18.70
CA SER A 49 5.12 20.29 17.87
C SER A 49 3.98 19.46 18.48
N GLU A 50 2.79 20.06 18.61
CA GLU A 50 1.64 19.52 19.37
C GLU A 50 1.45 17.99 19.26
N LYS A 51 1.42 17.32 20.42
CA LYS A 51 1.32 15.86 20.65
C LYS A 51 0.30 15.09 19.80
N LYS A 52 -0.65 15.74 19.13
CA LYS A 52 -1.64 15.11 18.23
C LYS A 52 -1.10 14.70 16.86
N ARG A 53 0.10 15.14 16.45
CA ARG A 53 0.68 14.87 15.09
C ARG A 53 1.78 13.80 15.03
N GLN A 54 2.08 13.13 16.15
CA GLN A 54 3.27 12.29 16.30
C GLN A 54 3.28 11.00 15.46
N ASN A 55 2.13 10.44 15.06
CA ASN A 55 2.11 9.23 14.20
C ASN A 55 2.49 9.50 12.72
N SER A 56 2.79 10.74 12.32
CA SER A 56 3.01 11.12 10.90
C SER A 56 4.47 11.26 10.47
N ASP A 57 5.43 11.19 11.38
CA ASP A 57 6.85 11.38 11.05
C ASP A 57 7.42 10.23 10.22
N PHE A 58 7.16 9.00 10.63
CA PHE A 58 7.66 7.82 9.96
C PHE A 58 7.05 7.69 8.56
N ALA A 59 5.74 7.91 8.42
CA ALA A 59 5.05 7.89 7.12
C ALA A 59 5.69 8.88 6.13
N ARG A 60 5.86 10.15 6.52
CA ARG A 60 6.49 11.19 5.67
C ARG A 60 7.95 10.89 5.34
N GLY A 61 8.69 10.30 6.27
CA GLY A 61 10.06 9.85 6.02
C GLY A 61 10.10 8.72 5.00
N ALA A 62 9.23 7.72 5.17
CA ALA A 62 9.11 6.57 4.29
C ALA A 62 8.76 6.97 2.86
N GLU A 63 7.80 7.88 2.67
CA GLU A 63 7.43 8.43 1.35
C GLU A 63 8.64 8.91 0.54
N ARG A 64 9.56 9.64 1.17
CA ARG A 64 10.78 10.13 0.51
C ARG A 64 11.71 9.00 0.08
N ILE A 65 11.84 7.96 0.92
CA ILE A 65 12.69 6.80 0.63
C ILE A 65 12.11 6.01 -0.54
N TYR A 66 10.81 5.71 -0.53
CA TYR A 66 10.18 4.98 -1.63
C TYR A 66 10.19 5.79 -2.93
N TYR A 67 9.93 7.09 -2.89
CA TYR A 67 10.04 7.93 -4.08
C TYR A 67 11.45 7.91 -4.68
N TRP A 68 12.47 7.91 -3.82
CA TRP A 68 13.86 7.75 -4.25
C TRP A 68 14.13 6.37 -4.88
N LEU A 69 13.56 5.29 -4.34
CA LEU A 69 13.69 3.95 -4.90
C LEU A 69 12.96 3.81 -6.25
N PHE A 70 11.78 4.43 -6.40
CA PHE A 70 10.98 4.38 -7.63
C PHE A 70 11.34 5.48 -8.65
N ASN A 71 12.52 6.10 -8.55
CA ASN A 71 12.89 7.24 -9.39
C ASN A 71 12.89 6.95 -10.91
N GLN A 72 12.96 5.68 -11.31
CA GLN A 72 12.94 5.21 -12.70
C GLN A 72 11.69 4.37 -13.04
N PHE A 73 10.74 4.22 -12.11
CA PHE A 73 9.59 3.34 -12.30
C PHE A 73 8.62 3.83 -13.39
N GLY A 74 8.44 5.15 -13.49
CA GLY A 74 7.59 5.79 -14.49
C GLY A 74 7.69 7.31 -14.39
N SER A 75 6.91 8.04 -15.19
CA SER A 75 6.88 9.50 -15.12
C SER A 75 6.04 9.93 -13.91
N PRO A 76 6.59 10.65 -12.92
CA PRO A 76 5.81 11.14 -11.80
C PRO A 76 4.66 12.05 -12.27
N ASN A 77 3.51 11.94 -11.63
CA ASN A 77 2.34 12.74 -11.95
C ASN A 77 1.93 13.60 -10.74
N SER A 78 1.65 14.88 -10.99
CA SER A 78 1.38 15.88 -9.97
C SER A 78 -0.12 16.07 -9.66
N ALA A 79 -0.98 15.10 -9.99
CA ALA A 79 -2.41 15.22 -9.72
C ALA A 79 -2.67 15.39 -8.21
N PRO A 80 -3.59 16.29 -7.82
CA PRO A 80 -3.88 16.57 -6.41
C PRO A 80 -4.73 15.48 -5.73
N ILE A 81 -5.28 14.55 -6.52
CA ILE A 81 -6.07 13.41 -6.05
C ILE A 81 -5.28 12.16 -6.40
N GLY A 82 -4.93 11.38 -5.38
CA GLY A 82 -4.16 10.17 -5.56
C GLY A 82 -3.50 9.71 -4.26
N SER A 83 -2.54 8.83 -4.45
CA SER A 83 -1.70 8.21 -3.44
C SER A 83 -0.41 8.99 -3.25
N ASP A 84 0.36 8.63 -2.22
CA ASP A 84 1.66 9.25 -1.92
C ASP A 84 2.62 9.28 -3.12
N MET A 85 2.58 8.23 -3.94
CA MET A 85 3.31 8.16 -5.20
C MET A 85 2.36 7.90 -6.35
N PHE A 86 2.50 8.67 -7.42
CA PHE A 86 1.66 8.57 -8.60
C PHE A 86 2.51 8.62 -9.87
N PHE A 87 2.43 7.56 -10.69
CA PHE A 87 3.25 7.39 -11.89
C PHE A 87 2.41 7.17 -13.14
N GLU A 88 2.82 7.77 -14.25
CA GLU A 88 2.34 7.48 -15.59
C GLU A 88 3.32 6.51 -16.28
N LEU A 89 2.81 5.37 -16.72
CA LEU A 89 3.49 4.41 -17.58
C LEU A 89 2.77 4.35 -18.94
N TYR A 90 3.32 3.61 -19.91
CA TYR A 90 2.83 3.65 -21.29
C TYR A 90 1.35 3.23 -21.44
N ASN A 91 0.85 2.32 -20.60
CA ASN A 91 -0.52 1.79 -20.64
C ASN A 91 -1.32 2.01 -19.34
N ALA A 92 -0.70 2.52 -18.28
CA ALA A 92 -1.31 2.59 -16.95
C ALA A 92 -0.93 3.87 -16.21
N PHE A 93 -1.80 4.24 -15.28
CA PHE A 93 -1.57 5.19 -14.21
C PHE A 93 -1.52 4.39 -12.92
N ILE A 94 -0.38 4.44 -12.23
CA ILE A 94 -0.08 3.61 -11.07
C ILE A 94 -0.06 4.47 -9.82
N HIS A 95 -0.96 4.15 -8.90
CA HIS A 95 -1.05 4.69 -7.56
C HIS A 95 -0.36 3.74 -6.58
N ILE A 96 0.62 4.23 -5.82
CA ILE A 96 1.25 3.49 -4.73
C ILE A 96 1.15 4.33 -3.46
N ASP A 97 0.51 3.78 -2.45
CA ASP A 97 0.25 4.47 -1.18
C ASP A 97 0.96 3.73 -0.03
N ILE A 98 1.56 4.47 0.90
CA ILE A 98 2.30 3.90 2.01
C ILE A 98 1.41 3.90 3.25
N LYS A 99 1.27 2.72 3.86
CA LYS A 99 0.67 2.57 5.18
C LYS A 99 1.74 2.16 6.17
N THR A 100 1.59 2.64 7.39
CA THR A 100 2.48 2.29 8.49
C THR A 100 1.65 1.77 9.64
N ALA A 101 2.04 0.64 10.22
CA ALA A 101 1.40 0.05 11.38
C ALA A 101 2.45 -0.21 12.46
N LYS A 102 2.14 0.15 13.71
CA LYS A 102 2.98 -0.24 14.85
C LYS A 102 2.72 -1.69 15.20
N LEU A 103 3.76 -2.42 15.57
CA LEU A 103 3.68 -3.84 15.93
C LEU A 103 2.69 -4.08 17.08
N ASP A 104 2.64 -3.18 18.06
CA ASP A 104 1.70 -3.24 19.19
C ASP A 104 0.22 -3.02 18.80
N ASN A 105 -0.05 -2.52 17.59
CA ASN A 105 -1.40 -2.35 17.06
C ASN A 105 -1.73 -3.37 15.97
N HIS A 106 -1.86 -4.63 16.37
CA HIS A 106 -2.20 -5.78 15.52
C HIS A 106 -3.40 -5.52 14.60
N SER A 107 -4.37 -4.71 15.02
CA SER A 107 -5.56 -4.40 14.22
C SER A 107 -5.28 -3.68 12.91
N ASP A 108 -4.14 -3.00 12.78
CA ASP A 108 -3.75 -2.22 11.61
C ASP A 108 -2.95 -3.03 10.56
N TYR A 109 -2.50 -4.25 10.88
CA TYR A 109 -1.76 -5.11 9.93
C TYR A 109 -2.24 -6.57 9.84
N LYS A 110 -3.23 -6.96 10.63
CA LYS A 110 -3.84 -8.31 10.60
C LYS A 110 -4.79 -8.48 9.41
N GLY A 111 -4.22 -8.72 8.22
CA GLY A 111 -4.97 -9.22 7.08
C GLY A 111 -5.88 -8.21 6.38
N LYS A 112 -5.82 -6.94 6.78
CA LYS A 112 -6.64 -5.88 6.19
C LYS A 112 -5.94 -4.54 6.18
N ILE A 113 -6.28 -3.70 5.21
CA ILE A 113 -5.70 -2.37 5.05
C ILE A 113 -6.80 -1.33 4.79
N PRO A 114 -6.78 -0.17 5.48
CA PRO A 114 -7.74 0.90 5.20
C PRO A 114 -7.48 1.54 3.84
N VAL A 115 -8.53 1.63 3.03
CA VAL A 115 -8.52 2.22 1.69
C VAL A 115 -9.49 3.39 1.67
N GLY A 116 -8.96 4.60 1.45
CA GLY A 116 -9.76 5.83 1.37
C GLY A 116 -10.36 6.09 -0.02
N GLU A 117 -11.35 6.98 -0.08
CA GLU A 117 -12.03 7.40 -1.32
C GLU A 117 -11.08 7.89 -2.44
N ASN A 118 -9.96 8.50 -2.08
CA ASN A 118 -8.96 9.01 -3.04
C ASN A 118 -7.89 7.97 -3.46
N GLN A 119 -7.99 6.74 -2.98
CA GLN A 119 -6.91 5.74 -3.12
C GLN A 119 -7.32 4.57 -4.00
N THR A 120 -8.58 4.46 -4.40
CA THR A 120 -9.08 3.31 -5.16
C THR A 120 -10.14 3.70 -6.18
N SER A 121 -10.28 2.86 -7.19
CA SER A 121 -11.42 2.89 -8.12
C SER A 121 -12.47 1.82 -7.78
N TYR A 122 -12.21 0.95 -6.81
CA TYR A 122 -13.10 -0.12 -6.39
C TYR A 122 -14.15 0.37 -5.40
N LYS A 123 -15.43 0.27 -5.77
CA LYS A 123 -16.56 0.69 -4.93
C LYS A 123 -17.36 -0.53 -4.43
N PRO A 124 -17.48 -0.74 -3.11
CA PRO A 124 -18.41 -1.70 -2.53
C PRO A 124 -19.88 -1.40 -2.85
N ASP A 125 -20.78 -2.39 -2.83
CA ASP A 125 -22.20 -2.14 -3.15
C ASP A 125 -22.91 -1.39 -2.02
N ASP A 126 -22.62 -1.75 -0.76
CA ASP A 126 -23.27 -1.20 0.44
C ASP A 126 -22.62 0.08 0.99
N CYS A 127 -21.82 0.80 0.20
CA CYS A 127 -21.16 2.03 0.67
C CYS A 127 -21.83 3.32 0.17
N GLU A 128 -22.01 4.29 1.07
CA GLU A 128 -22.63 5.59 0.75
C GLU A 128 -21.64 6.59 0.14
N TYR A 129 -20.33 6.38 0.33
CA TYR A 129 -19.30 7.27 -0.21
C TYR A 129 -18.98 7.01 -1.68
N THR A 130 -18.39 8.02 -2.32
CA THR A 130 -17.86 7.93 -3.68
C THR A 130 -16.39 7.53 -3.63
N VAL A 131 -15.95 6.76 -4.62
CA VAL A 131 -14.52 6.58 -4.88
C VAL A 131 -14.12 7.55 -5.98
N ASN A 132 -12.98 8.21 -5.81
CA ASN A 132 -12.61 9.38 -6.60
C ASN A 132 -11.58 9.04 -7.70
N LEU A 133 -10.97 7.86 -7.67
CA LEU A 133 -10.15 7.39 -8.79
C LEU A 133 -11.04 6.74 -9.85
N PRO A 134 -10.86 7.07 -11.14
CA PRO A 134 -11.57 6.39 -12.21
C PRO A 134 -11.01 4.97 -12.39
N THR A 135 -11.77 4.05 -12.98
CA THR A 135 -11.23 2.72 -13.35
C THR A 135 -10.22 2.84 -14.50
N LYS A 136 -10.38 3.86 -15.36
CA LYS A 136 -9.46 4.24 -16.44
C LYS A 136 -9.38 5.75 -16.55
N TYR A 137 -8.17 6.29 -16.71
CA TYR A 137 -7.99 7.70 -17.01
C TYR A 137 -8.31 7.96 -18.49
N SER A 138 -9.10 9.01 -18.75
CA SER A 138 -9.51 9.40 -20.10
C SER A 138 -8.31 9.78 -20.98
N TYR A 139 -7.24 10.32 -20.39
CA TYR A 139 -5.99 10.59 -21.08
C TYR A 139 -5.37 9.28 -21.58
N LYS A 140 -5.37 9.10 -22.91
CA LYS A 140 -4.84 7.90 -23.61
C LYS A 140 -5.49 6.58 -23.19
N ASN A 141 -6.65 6.61 -22.54
CA ASN A 141 -7.40 5.43 -22.10
C ASN A 141 -6.55 4.44 -21.27
N LYS A 142 -5.73 4.97 -20.35
CA LYS A 142 -4.82 4.19 -19.52
C LYS A 142 -5.54 3.66 -18.28
N ILE A 143 -5.23 2.42 -17.90
CA ILE A 143 -5.86 1.81 -16.72
C ILE A 143 -5.34 2.43 -15.42
N CYS A 144 -6.22 2.61 -14.43
CA CYS A 144 -5.84 3.05 -13.09
C CYS A 144 -5.56 1.83 -12.20
N LEU A 145 -4.35 1.70 -11.67
CA LEU A 145 -3.95 0.56 -10.84
C LEU A 145 -3.50 1.06 -9.47
N THR A 146 -3.93 0.39 -8.41
CA THR A 146 -3.65 0.79 -7.02
C THR A 146 -2.84 -0.29 -6.31
N TYR A 147 -1.78 0.14 -5.64
CA TYR A 147 -0.96 -0.68 -4.76
C TYR A 147 -0.78 -0.01 -3.41
N PHE A 148 -0.54 -0.83 -2.39
CA PHE A 148 -0.16 -0.36 -1.07
C PHE A 148 1.13 -1.00 -0.62
N ILE A 149 1.98 -0.23 0.03
CA ILE A 149 3.14 -0.71 0.77
C ILE A 149 2.83 -0.53 2.25
N ASN A 150 2.59 -1.62 2.96
CA ASN A 150 2.34 -1.62 4.39
C ASN A 150 3.64 -1.92 5.15
N ILE A 151 4.08 -0.98 5.97
CA ILE A 151 5.28 -1.09 6.78
C ILE A 151 4.89 -1.33 8.22
N ILE A 152 5.26 -2.51 8.73
CA ILE A 152 5.09 -2.87 10.14
C ILE A 152 6.41 -2.55 10.84
N TYR A 153 6.33 -1.74 11.88
CA TYR A 153 7.51 -1.31 12.62
C TYR A 153 7.28 -1.37 14.13
N ASP A 154 8.37 -1.47 14.87
CA ASP A 154 8.40 -1.37 16.31
C ASP A 154 9.24 -0.16 16.74
N ILE A 155 9.00 0.34 17.95
CA ILE A 155 9.80 1.40 18.57
C ILE A 155 10.62 0.75 19.68
N SER A 156 11.89 0.47 19.39
CA SER A 156 12.83 -0.15 20.33
C SER A 156 13.89 0.88 20.74
N ALA A 157 14.02 1.12 22.05
CA ALA A 157 14.95 2.12 22.61
C ALA A 157 14.87 3.50 21.90
N ASP A 158 13.64 3.95 21.64
CA ASP A 158 13.30 5.18 20.91
C ASP A 158 13.76 5.23 19.43
N ASN A 159 14.20 4.11 18.84
CA ASN A 159 14.54 3.99 17.42
C ASN A 159 13.49 3.17 16.68
N ILE A 160 13.40 3.37 15.36
CA ILE A 160 12.44 2.62 14.54
C ILE A 160 13.10 1.34 14.05
N GLU A 161 12.48 0.22 14.40
CA GLU A 161 12.84 -1.08 13.87
C GLU A 161 11.79 -1.53 12.86
N ILE A 162 12.19 -1.66 11.59
CA ILE A 162 11.31 -2.25 10.57
C ILE A 162 11.21 -3.74 10.82
N LYS A 163 9.98 -4.21 11.00
CA LYS A 163 9.67 -5.62 11.28
C LYS A 163 9.16 -6.33 10.03
N ALA A 164 8.30 -5.71 9.25
CA ALA A 164 7.88 -6.27 7.96
C ALA A 164 7.49 -5.19 6.95
N ILE A 165 7.57 -5.55 5.68
CA ILE A 165 7.12 -4.75 4.54
C ILE A 165 6.29 -5.67 3.64
N ILE A 166 5.01 -5.33 3.49
CA ILE A 166 4.04 -6.08 2.69
C ILE A 166 3.60 -5.20 1.53
N LEU A 167 3.66 -5.73 0.31
CA LEU A 167 3.17 -5.08 -0.90
C LEU A 167 1.83 -5.72 -1.30
N LEU A 168 0.84 -4.89 -1.63
CA LEU A 168 -0.52 -5.33 -1.94
C LEU A 168 -1.00 -4.73 -3.26
N SER A 169 -1.67 -5.53 -4.08
CA SER A 169 -2.45 -5.07 -5.24
C SER A 169 -3.94 -5.03 -4.89
N VAL A 170 -4.56 -3.86 -5.03
CA VAL A 170 -6.01 -3.68 -4.84
C VAL A 170 -6.70 -3.79 -6.20
N PRO A 171 -7.77 -4.62 -6.32
CA PRO A 171 -8.48 -4.76 -7.58
C PRO A 171 -9.02 -3.43 -8.10
N ASN A 172 -8.86 -3.18 -9.39
CA ASN A 172 -9.49 -2.09 -10.12
C ASN A 172 -11.03 -2.21 -10.06
N GLY A 173 -11.74 -1.08 -10.08
CA GLY A 173 -13.21 -1.08 -10.01
C GLY A 173 -13.93 -1.85 -11.12
N ASP A 174 -13.34 -2.00 -12.30
CA ASP A 174 -13.91 -2.84 -13.38
C ASP A 174 -13.93 -4.34 -13.01
N LEU A 175 -13.18 -4.77 -11.98
CA LEU A 175 -13.17 -6.14 -11.46
C LEU A 175 -14.23 -6.41 -10.38
N LYS A 176 -15.13 -5.47 -10.10
CA LYS A 176 -16.19 -5.61 -9.08
C LYS A 176 -17.08 -6.84 -9.29
N ASN A 177 -17.38 -7.20 -10.53
CA ASN A 177 -18.15 -8.40 -10.85
C ASN A 177 -17.38 -9.72 -10.58
N VAL A 178 -16.05 -9.68 -10.47
CA VAL A 178 -15.19 -10.82 -10.15
C VAL A 178 -15.07 -10.97 -8.63
N TYR A 179 -14.67 -9.89 -7.95
CA TYR A 179 -14.33 -9.94 -6.53
C TYR A 179 -15.50 -9.67 -5.60
N LYS A 180 -16.52 -8.91 -6.02
CA LYS A 180 -17.68 -8.53 -5.20
C LYS A 180 -17.26 -7.96 -3.83
N ASP A 181 -18.14 -8.00 -2.83
CA ASP A 181 -17.84 -7.48 -1.50
C ASP A 181 -17.16 -8.47 -0.56
N LYS A 182 -16.78 -9.67 -1.02
CA LYS A 182 -16.03 -10.64 -0.17
C LYS A 182 -14.66 -10.11 0.26
N ILE A 183 -14.07 -9.18 -0.52
CA ILE A 183 -12.78 -8.54 -0.21
C ILE A 183 -12.93 -7.25 0.62
N VAL A 184 -14.14 -6.91 1.06
CA VAL A 184 -14.48 -5.64 1.71
C VAL A 184 -14.91 -5.89 3.16
N GLU A 185 -14.38 -5.07 4.06
CA GLU A 185 -14.90 -4.90 5.43
C GLU A 185 -15.17 -3.42 5.69
N ALA A 186 -16.14 -3.12 6.56
CA ALA A 186 -16.47 -1.76 6.97
C ALA A 186 -15.24 -0.98 7.45
N GLY A 187 -15.20 0.32 7.14
CA GLY A 187 -14.15 1.24 7.62
C GLY A 187 -14.25 1.55 9.13
N LYS A 188 -13.33 2.38 9.65
CA LYS A 188 -13.35 2.82 11.06
C LYS A 188 -14.63 3.57 11.44
N SER A 189 -15.29 4.21 10.47
CA SER A 189 -16.55 4.93 10.63
C SER A 189 -17.77 4.18 10.07
N GLY A 190 -17.65 2.87 9.83
CA GLY A 190 -18.69 2.09 9.15
C GLY A 190 -18.77 2.38 7.65
N TYR A 191 -19.86 1.95 7.01
CA TYR A 191 -20.09 2.10 5.57
C TYR A 191 -20.54 3.51 5.14
N SER A 192 -20.89 4.37 6.11
CA SER A 192 -21.15 5.81 5.94
C SER A 192 -19.87 6.66 6.06
N GLY A 193 -18.71 6.03 6.25
CA GLY A 193 -17.39 6.68 6.28
C GLY A 193 -16.90 7.10 4.89
N LYS A 194 -15.60 7.41 4.78
CA LYS A 194 -14.93 7.82 3.51
C LYS A 194 -14.00 6.75 2.96
N GLY A 195 -14.33 5.48 3.17
CA GLY A 195 -13.47 4.36 2.80
C GLY A 195 -13.90 3.03 3.42
N PHE A 196 -13.20 1.98 3.02
CA PHE A 196 -13.38 0.61 3.51
C PHE A 196 -12.07 0.00 3.97
N ARG A 197 -12.11 -1.23 4.49
CA ARG A 197 -10.93 -2.05 4.71
C ARG A 197 -10.87 -3.13 3.64
N TYR A 198 -9.82 -3.14 2.84
CA TYR A 198 -9.54 -4.23 1.91
C TYR A 198 -9.00 -5.42 2.70
N LYS A 199 -9.73 -6.53 2.67
CA LYS A 199 -9.34 -7.79 3.31
C LYS A 199 -8.44 -8.59 2.38
N PHE A 200 -7.17 -8.71 2.76
CA PHE A 200 -6.17 -9.44 2.00
C PHE A 200 -5.77 -10.79 2.60
N SER A 201 -6.10 -11.07 3.87
CA SER A 201 -5.83 -12.37 4.52
C SER A 201 -6.67 -13.53 3.99
N ASP A 202 -7.84 -13.27 3.41
CA ASP A 202 -8.76 -14.34 2.98
C ASP A 202 -8.39 -14.87 1.59
N ASN A 203 -7.17 -15.41 1.43
CA ASN A 203 -6.63 -15.91 0.15
C ASN A 203 -6.79 -14.90 -1.00
N SER A 204 -6.21 -13.71 -0.84
CA SER A 204 -6.25 -12.67 -1.87
C SER A 204 -5.38 -13.06 -3.08
N ILE A 205 -6.05 -13.56 -4.13
CA ILE A 205 -5.43 -14.08 -5.35
C ILE A 205 -5.96 -13.37 -6.60
N PHE A 206 -5.20 -13.46 -7.69
CA PHE A 206 -5.63 -13.07 -9.02
C PHE A 206 -6.53 -14.17 -9.63
N GLU A 207 -7.85 -14.01 -9.49
CA GLU A 207 -8.87 -15.03 -9.80
C GLU A 207 -8.93 -15.49 -11.28
N LEU A 208 -8.53 -14.62 -12.21
CA LEU A 208 -8.61 -14.83 -13.66
C LEU A 208 -7.26 -15.24 -14.28
N LEU A 209 -6.17 -15.22 -13.51
CA LEU A 209 -4.84 -15.64 -13.95
C LEU A 209 -4.59 -17.13 -13.71
N LYS A 210 -3.73 -17.71 -14.56
CA LYS A 210 -3.28 -19.09 -14.40
C LYS A 210 -2.50 -19.23 -13.09
N ASN A 211 -2.72 -20.33 -12.37
CA ASN A 211 -2.14 -20.63 -11.05
C ASN A 211 -2.59 -19.69 -9.92
N LYS A 212 -3.50 -18.74 -10.19
CA LYS A 212 -4.07 -17.82 -9.21
C LYS A 212 -3.02 -17.24 -8.24
N PRO A 213 -1.98 -16.54 -8.75
CA PRO A 213 -0.94 -15.97 -7.90
C PRO A 213 -1.55 -15.05 -6.83
N SER A 214 -0.87 -14.91 -5.70
CA SER A 214 -1.30 -13.99 -4.65
C SER A 214 -1.31 -12.54 -5.15
N ARG A 215 -2.17 -11.69 -4.60
CA ARG A 215 -2.16 -10.23 -4.75
C ARG A 215 -1.27 -9.54 -3.70
N VAL A 216 -0.69 -10.33 -2.81
CA VAL A 216 0.13 -9.89 -1.68
C VAL A 216 1.55 -10.43 -1.86
N ARG A 217 2.55 -9.63 -1.49
CA ARG A 217 3.97 -10.01 -1.44
C ARG A 217 4.57 -9.61 -0.12
N ILE A 218 5.32 -10.52 0.50
CA ILE A 218 6.19 -10.21 1.63
C ILE A 218 7.53 -9.75 1.04
N ILE A 219 7.81 -8.45 1.11
CA ILE A 219 9.08 -7.89 0.65
C ILE A 219 10.17 -8.11 1.71
N TYR A 220 9.79 -8.01 2.97
CA TYR A 220 10.66 -8.20 4.12
C TYR A 220 9.85 -8.64 5.33
N ALA A 221 10.39 -9.57 6.11
CA ALA A 221 9.92 -9.89 7.45
C ALA A 221 11.11 -10.28 8.31
N SER A 222 11.25 -9.66 9.49
CA SER A 222 12.24 -10.05 10.49
C SER A 222 11.89 -11.42 11.06
N GLU A 223 12.92 -12.21 11.42
CA GLU A 223 12.75 -13.61 11.85
C GLU A 223 11.83 -13.76 13.08
N ASP A 224 11.75 -12.74 13.94
CA ASP A 224 10.89 -12.74 15.14
C ASP A 224 9.39 -12.66 14.84
N ILE A 225 8.99 -12.15 13.66
CA ILE A 225 7.57 -12.05 13.28
C ILE A 225 7.25 -12.75 11.95
N LYS A 226 8.23 -13.41 11.34
CA LYS A 226 8.11 -14.00 10.00
C LYS A 226 6.98 -15.02 9.90
N ASP A 227 6.85 -15.89 10.90
CA ASP A 227 5.79 -16.89 10.95
C ASP A 227 4.41 -16.22 11.12
N GLU A 228 4.30 -15.19 11.96
CA GLU A 228 3.06 -14.40 12.10
C GLU A 228 2.64 -13.76 10.77
N ILE A 229 3.59 -13.21 10.01
CA ILE A 229 3.30 -12.59 8.72
C ILE A 229 2.91 -13.63 7.67
N ASN A 230 3.56 -14.80 7.64
CA ASN A 230 3.17 -15.90 6.76
C ASN A 230 1.75 -16.39 7.06
N ASP A 231 1.43 -16.59 8.35
CA ASP A 231 0.10 -16.99 8.80
C ASP A 231 -0.98 -15.97 8.42
N ILE A 232 -0.67 -14.67 8.41
CA ILE A 232 -1.62 -13.62 7.98
C ILE A 232 -1.93 -13.70 6.48
N ILE A 233 -0.98 -14.16 5.67
CA ILE A 233 -1.06 -14.13 4.20
C ILE A 233 -1.46 -15.51 3.64
N ASP A 234 -1.68 -16.52 4.51
CA ASP A 234 -1.93 -17.91 4.14
C ASP A 234 -0.84 -18.46 3.19
N LEU A 235 0.44 -18.14 3.46
CA LEU A 235 1.63 -18.69 2.77
C LEU A 235 2.26 -19.83 3.57
#